data_AF-A0A4P2WW45-F1
#
_entry.id   AF-A0A4P2WW45-F1
#
_cell.length_a   1.000
_cell.length_b   1.000
_cell.length_c   1.000
_cell.angle_alpha   90.00
_cell.angle_beta   90.00
_cell.angle_gamma   90.00
#
_symmetry.space_group_name_H-M   'P 1'
#
loop_
_entity.id
_entity.type
_entity.pdbx_description
1 polymer ?
#
loop_
_entity_poly.entity_id
_entity_poly.type
_entity_poly.pdbx_seq_one_letter_code
_entity_poly.pdbx_strand_id
1 'polypeptide(L)'
;MQEFLISTSIVALAEMGDKTQLLALLLSARFRKPIPILIAILLATLINHGISAVLGQWITTVLSPAILVWVLAVGFIGMAFWMLIPDELDDETASINKWQKFGVFGATFCFVFLGRNW
;
A
#
# COMPACT_ATOMS: atom_id res chain seq x y z
N MET A 1 -5.80 26.84 -14.40
CA MET A 1 -4.39 26.50 -14.08
C MET A 1 -4.04 26.68 -12.61
N GLN A 2 -4.46 27.76 -11.94
CA GLN A 2 -4.17 27.97 -10.51
C GLN A 2 -4.75 26.86 -9.60
N GLU A 3 -6.00 26.44 -9.82
CA GLU A 3 -6.64 25.37 -9.05
C GLU A 3 -5.90 24.03 -9.16
N PHE A 4 -5.46 23.68 -10.38
CA PHE A 4 -4.68 22.46 -10.63
C PHE A 4 -3.33 22.47 -9.88
N LEU A 5 -2.62 23.60 -9.90
CA LEU A 5 -1.33 23.72 -9.21
C LEU A 5 -1.50 23.71 -7.69
N ILE A 6 -2.54 24.38 -7.18
CA ILE A 6 -2.84 24.41 -5.74
C ILE A 6 -3.24 23.01 -5.25
N SER A 7 -4.16 22.33 -5.93
CA SER A 7 -4.60 20.98 -5.53
C SER A 7 -3.45 19.97 -5.60
N THR A 8 -2.68 19.98 -6.70
CA THR A 8 -1.53 19.08 -6.86
C THR A 8 -0.49 19.33 -5.77
N SER A 9 -0.17 20.58 -5.46
CA SER A 9 0.85 20.90 -4.45
C SER A 9 0.41 20.50 -3.04
N ILE A 10 -0.84 20.79 -2.67
CA ILE A 10 -1.39 20.45 -1.35
C ILE A 10 -1.43 18.92 -1.19
N VAL A 11 -1.96 18.20 -2.18
CA VAL A 11 -2.04 16.73 -2.13
C VAL A 11 -0.65 16.11 -2.12
N ALA A 12 0.27 16.59 -2.98
CA ALA A 12 1.64 16.07 -3.00
C ALA A 12 2.35 16.27 -1.66
N LEU A 13 2.16 17.41 -1.00
CA LEU A 13 2.73 17.66 0.34
C LEU A 13 2.06 16.80 1.42
N ALA A 14 0.74 16.61 1.35
CA ALA A 14 0.00 15.77 2.30
C ALA A 14 0.38 14.29 2.20
N GLU A 15 0.68 13.82 0.99
CA GLU A 15 1.09 12.44 0.69
C GLU A 15 2.62 12.25 0.77
N MET A 16 3.40 13.32 0.99
CA MET A 16 4.86 13.23 1.08
C MET A 16 5.27 12.62 2.42
N GLY A 17 6.05 11.54 2.37
CA GLY A 17 6.50 10.83 3.57
C GLY A 17 5.59 9.68 4.02
N ASP A 18 4.65 9.25 3.17
CA ASP A 18 3.91 8.01 3.40
C ASP A 18 4.85 6.80 3.63
N LYS A 19 4.35 5.79 4.35
CA LYS A 19 5.04 4.53 4.67
C LYS A 19 5.65 3.89 3.42
N THR A 20 4.94 3.94 2.28
CA THR A 20 5.43 3.38 1.01
C THR A 20 6.70 4.10 0.51
N GLN A 21 6.76 5.42 0.67
CA GLN A 21 7.91 6.25 0.26
C GLN A 21 9.11 6.01 1.20
N LEU A 22 8.87 5.91 2.50
CA LEU A 22 9.91 5.59 3.49
C LEU A 22 10.50 4.20 3.25
N LEU A 23 9.66 3.21 2.96
CA LEU A 23 10.10 1.87 2.59
C LEU A 23 10.93 1.88 1.29
N ALA A 24 10.48 2.61 0.27
CA ALA A 24 11.21 2.75 -0.99
C ALA A 24 12.61 3.35 -0.77
N LEU A 25 12.72 4.36 0.11
CA LEU A 25 13.97 4.97 0.51
C LEU A 25 14.87 3.97 1.25
N LEU A 26 14.32 3.25 2.24
CA LEU A 26 15.05 2.27 3.04
C LEU A 26 15.61 1.14 2.18
N LEU A 27 14.77 0.54 1.33
CA LEU A 27 15.18 -0.51 0.41
C LEU A 27 16.22 0.00 -0.60
N SER A 28 16.07 1.23 -1.09
CA SER A 28 17.03 1.84 -2.01
C SER A 28 18.39 2.10 -1.35
N ALA A 29 18.39 2.58 -0.11
CA ALA A 29 19.60 2.79 0.69
C ALA A 29 20.29 1.45 1.02
N ARG A 30 19.52 0.41 1.38
CA ARG A 30 20.03 -0.92 1.73
C ARG A 30 20.58 -1.68 0.52
N PHE A 31 19.82 -1.76 -0.57
CA PHE A 31 20.16 -2.61 -1.72
C PHE A 31 20.91 -1.87 -2.83
N ARG A 32 20.93 -0.53 -2.81
CA ARG A 32 21.59 0.33 -3.81
C ARG A 32 21.19 0.02 -5.26
N LYS A 33 19.97 -0.47 -5.46
CA LYS A 33 19.40 -0.83 -6.77
C LYS A 33 18.02 -0.17 -6.94
N PRO A 34 17.97 1.16 -7.19
CA PRO A 34 16.71 1.91 -7.20
C PRO A 34 15.77 1.50 -8.34
N ILE A 35 16.30 1.14 -9.52
CA ILE A 35 15.46 0.79 -10.68
C ILE A 35 14.62 -0.48 -10.42
N PRO A 36 15.20 -1.63 -10.00
CA PRO A 36 14.40 -2.80 -9.64
C PRO A 36 13.37 -2.54 -8.53
N ILE A 37 13.70 -1.70 -7.55
CA ILE A 37 12.80 -1.33 -6.44
C ILE A 37 11.60 -0.54 -6.97
N LEU A 38 11.85 0.46 -7.81
CA LEU A 38 10.81 1.27 -8.44
C LEU A 38 9.84 0.41 -9.26
N ILE A 39 10.37 -0.48 -10.10
CA ILE A 39 9.54 -1.37 -10.94
C ILE A 39 8.75 -2.34 -10.06
N ALA A 40 9.36 -2.87 -8.99
CA ALA A 40 8.67 -3.75 -8.06
C ALA A 40 7.50 -3.06 -7.35
N ILE A 41 7.70 -1.83 -6.84
CA ILE A 41 6.63 -1.02 -6.24
C ILE A 41 5.53 -0.75 -7.25
N LEU A 42 5.90 -0.29 -8.46
CA LEU A 42 4.93 0.03 -9.51
C LEU A 42 4.05 -1.17 -9.86
N LEU A 43 4.66 -2.33 -10.08
CA LEU A 43 3.93 -3.56 -10.42
C LEU A 43 3.09 -4.05 -9.24
N ALA A 44 3.63 -4.05 -8.02
CA ALA A 44 2.89 -4.45 -6.83
C ALA A 44 1.63 -3.59 -6.66
N THR A 45 1.76 -2.27 -6.76
CA THR A 45 0.66 -1.32 -6.66
C THR A 45 -0.36 -1.51 -7.78
N LEU A 46 0.08 -1.57 -9.04
CA LEU A 46 -0.82 -1.70 -10.18
C LEU A 46 -1.60 -3.01 -10.14
N ILE A 47 -0.96 -4.11 -9.76
CA ILE A 47 -1.62 -5.42 -9.64
C ILE A 47 -2.61 -5.40 -8.47
N ASN A 48 -2.22 -4.90 -7.29
CA ASN A 48 -3.12 -4.80 -6.14
C ASN A 48 -4.37 -3.96 -6.46
N HIS A 49 -4.19 -2.81 -7.09
CA HIS A 49 -5.30 -1.94 -7.48
C HIS A 49 -6.14 -2.55 -8.60
N GLY A 50 -5.51 -3.18 -9.59
CA GLY A 50 -6.20 -3.88 -10.67
C GLY A 50 -7.09 -5.01 -10.15
N ILE A 51 -6.56 -5.86 -9.26
CA ILE A 51 -7.33 -6.93 -8.61
C ILE A 51 -8.47 -6.32 -7.78
N SER A 52 -8.19 -5.27 -7.00
CA SER A 52 -9.21 -4.62 -6.16
C SER A 52 -10.33 -3.98 -7.00
N ALA A 53 -10.00 -3.38 -8.14
CA ALA A 53 -10.96 -2.75 -9.04
C ALA A 53 -11.87 -3.79 -9.71
N VAL A 54 -11.28 -4.87 -10.26
CA VAL A 54 -12.05 -5.98 -10.83
C VAL A 54 -12.90 -6.67 -9.76
N LEU A 55 -12.29 -6.88 -8.58
CA LEU A 55 -12.88 -7.26 -7.30
C LEU A 55 -14.19 -6.53 -7.01
N GLY A 56 -14.04 -5.22 -6.80
CA GLY A 56 -15.11 -4.31 -6.44
C GLY A 56 -16.19 -4.24 -7.51
N GLN A 57 -15.81 -4.19 -8.79
CA GLN A 57 -16.77 -4.17 -9.89
C GLN A 57 -17.57 -5.47 -9.98
N TRP A 58 -16.97 -6.62 -9.73
CA TRP A 58 -17.70 -7.87 -9.69
C TRP A 58 -18.64 -7.93 -8.49
N ILE A 59 -18.16 -7.54 -7.30
CA ILE A 59 -18.96 -7.54 -6.07
C ILE A 59 -20.22 -6.66 -6.20
N THR A 60 -20.13 -5.51 -6.87
CA THR A 60 -21.28 -4.62 -7.07
C THR A 60 -22.35 -5.19 -8.00
N THR A 61 -22.03 -6.24 -8.77
CA THR A 61 -23.02 -6.97 -9.60
C THR A 61 -23.79 -8.03 -8.80
N VAL A 62 -23.22 -8.48 -7.67
CA VAL A 62 -23.77 -9.58 -6.86
C VAL A 62 -24.47 -9.05 -5.60
N LEU A 63 -23.97 -7.96 -5.01
CA LEU A 63 -24.49 -7.39 -3.78
C LEU A 63 -25.35 -6.15 -4.03
N SER A 64 -26.39 -5.96 -3.22
CA SER A 64 -27.21 -4.76 -3.28
C SER A 64 -26.47 -3.54 -2.73
N PRO A 65 -26.79 -2.31 -3.19
CA PRO A 65 -26.16 -1.09 -2.68
C PRO A 65 -26.27 -0.92 -1.16
N ALA A 66 -27.39 -1.35 -0.57
CA ALA A 66 -27.60 -1.29 0.87
C ALA A 66 -26.59 -2.17 1.64
N ILE A 67 -26.31 -3.38 1.15
CA ILE A 67 -25.30 -4.27 1.76
C ILE A 67 -23.91 -3.65 1.65
N LEU A 68 -23.55 -3.09 0.49
CA LEU A 68 -22.25 -2.44 0.29
C LEU A 68 -22.02 -1.30 1.27
N VAL A 69 -23.04 -0.45 1.49
CA VAL A 69 -22.97 0.66 2.45
C VAL A 69 -22.79 0.14 3.88
N TRP A 70 -23.53 -0.89 4.28
CA TRP A 70 -23.40 -1.47 5.62
C TRP A 70 -22.04 -2.12 5.84
N VAL A 71 -21.52 -2.87 4.84
CA VAL A 71 -20.18 -3.44 4.88
C VAL A 71 -19.13 -2.35 5.03
N LEU A 72 -19.24 -1.26 4.25
CA LEU A 72 -18.34 -0.13 4.33
C LEU A 72 -18.40 0.56 5.71
N ALA A 73 -19.59 0.83 6.22
CA ALA A 73 -19.79 1.48 7.52
C ALA A 73 -19.22 0.65 8.67
N VAL A 74 -19.52 -0.65 8.71
CA VAL A 74 -18.98 -1.57 9.71
C VAL A 74 -17.46 -1.71 9.56
N GLY A 75 -16.95 -1.74 8.32
CA GLY A 75 -15.53 -1.74 8.02
C GLY A 75 -14.79 -0.52 8.59
N PHE A 76 -15.32 0.68 8.38
CA PHE A 76 -14.75 1.92 8.94
C PHE A 76 -14.76 1.92 10.47
N ILE A 77 -15.84 1.45 11.10
CA ILE A 77 -15.91 1.33 12.56
C ILE A 77 -14.88 0.32 13.05
N GLY A 78 -14.75 -0.82 12.39
CA GLY A 78 -13.74 -1.84 12.69
C GLY A 78 -12.32 -1.29 12.58
N MET A 79 -12.01 -0.56 11.52
CA MET A 79 -10.71 0.12 11.34
C MET A 79 -10.44 1.16 12.43
N ALA A 80 -11.45 1.94 12.83
CA ALA A 80 -11.31 2.91 13.91
C ALA A 80 -10.94 2.23 15.24
N PHE A 81 -11.56 1.09 15.56
CA PHE A 81 -11.17 0.30 16.72
C PHE A 81 -9.79 -0.33 16.58
N TRP A 82 -9.44 -0.82 15.39
CA TRP A 82 -8.13 -1.41 15.11
C TRP A 82 -7.00 -0.38 15.31
N MET A 83 -7.18 0.86 14.86
CA MET A 83 -6.20 1.94 15.04
C MET A 83 -5.93 2.32 16.52
N LEU A 84 -6.82 1.94 17.45
CA LEU A 84 -6.56 2.13 18.88
C LEU A 84 -5.58 1.10 19.45
N ILE A 85 -5.33 0.01 18.72
CA ILE A 85 -4.35 -1.01 19.08
C ILE A 85 -2.99 -0.51 18.58
N PRO A 86 -2.01 -0.27 19.48
CA PRO A 86 -0.68 0.15 19.06
C PRO A 86 -0.01 -0.96 18.24
N ASP A 87 0.53 -0.60 17.07
CA ASP A 87 1.36 -1.52 16.30
C ASP A 87 2.63 -1.87 17.09
N GLU A 88 2.89 -3.16 17.26
CA GLU A 88 4.20 -3.62 17.72
C GLU A 88 5.21 -3.39 16.60
N LEU A 89 6.40 -2.88 16.96
CA LEU A 89 7.52 -2.74 16.03
C LEU A 89 8.04 -4.12 15.67
N ASP A 90 7.40 -4.76 14.70
CA ASP A 90 7.85 -6.03 14.16
C ASP A 90 9.24 -5.83 13.53
N ASP A 91 10.16 -6.78 13.73
CA ASP A 91 11.51 -6.71 13.18
C ASP A 91 11.48 -6.79 11.64
N GLU A 92 11.26 -5.66 10.96
CA GLU A 92 11.25 -5.55 9.49
C GLU A 92 12.53 -6.14 8.88
N THR A 93 13.64 -6.12 9.61
CA THR A 93 14.91 -6.72 9.21
C THR A 93 14.81 -8.24 9.00
N ALA A 94 14.05 -8.94 9.85
CA ALA A 94 13.85 -10.39 9.77
C ALA A 94 12.96 -10.78 8.58
N SER A 95 11.91 -9.99 8.30
CA SER A 95 11.04 -10.21 7.16
C SER A 95 11.76 -9.94 5.84
N ILE A 96 12.58 -8.88 5.76
CA ILE A 96 13.39 -8.60 4.57
C ILE A 96 14.37 -9.75 4.29
N ASN A 97 15.03 -10.31 5.31
CA ASN A 97 15.96 -11.44 5.12
C ASN A 97 15.26 -12.69 4.57
N LYS A 98 14.00 -12.93 4.95
CA LYS A 98 13.19 -14.04 4.43
C LYS A 98 12.95 -13.92 2.93
N TRP A 99 12.58 -12.72 2.47
CA TRP A 99 12.25 -12.47 1.05
C TRP A 99 13.47 -12.14 0.18
N GLN A 100 14.63 -11.82 0.78
CA GLN A 100 15.89 -11.56 0.07
C GLN A 100 16.34 -12.75 -0.80
N LYS A 101 15.90 -13.98 -0.49
CA LYS A 101 16.15 -15.18 -1.31
C LYS A 101 15.62 -15.05 -2.75
N PHE A 102 14.61 -14.21 -2.98
CA PHE A 102 14.02 -13.94 -4.30
C PHE A 102 14.66 -12.74 -5.03
N GLY A 103 15.78 -12.23 -4.51
CA GLY A 103 16.47 -11.05 -5.04
C GLY A 103 15.78 -9.72 -4.67
N VAL A 104 16.41 -8.60 -5.02
CA VAL A 104 15.96 -7.25 -4.62
C VAL A 104 14.57 -6.93 -5.14
N PHE A 105 14.29 -7.30 -6.40
CA PHE A 105 12.97 -7.11 -6.99
C PHE A 105 11.91 -7.93 -6.25
N GLY A 106 12.13 -9.24 -6.09
CA GLY A 106 11.16 -10.13 -5.44
C GLY A 106 10.92 -9.77 -3.98
N ALA A 107 11.97 -9.40 -3.25
CA ALA A 107 11.86 -8.92 -1.88
C ALA A 107 11.01 -7.65 -1.79
N THR A 108 11.30 -6.65 -2.64
CA THR A 108 10.53 -5.40 -2.68
C THR A 108 9.08 -5.65 -3.11
N PHE A 109 8.87 -6.45 -4.15
CA PHE A 109 7.54 -6.76 -4.67
C PHE A 109 6.70 -7.45 -3.61
N CYS A 110 7.20 -8.52 -2.98
CA CYS A 110 6.46 -9.22 -1.94
C CYS A 110 6.22 -8.33 -0.72
N PHE A 111 7.19 -7.50 -0.33
CA PHE A 111 7.02 -6.59 0.80
C PHE A 111 5.97 -5.52 0.51
N VAL A 112 5.86 -4.99 -0.72
CA VAL A 112 4.84 -3.99 -1.06
C VAL A 112 3.48 -4.63 -1.36
N PHE A 113 3.48 -5.81 -1.97
CA PHE A 113 2.27 -6.53 -2.37
C PHE A 113 1.57 -7.21 -1.19
N LEU A 114 2.36 -7.87 -0.32
CA LEU A 114 1.87 -8.59 0.87
C LEU A 114 2.04 -7.77 2.16
N GLY A 115 2.80 -6.68 2.11
CA GLY A 115 3.14 -5.84 3.27
C GLY A 115 1.91 -5.41 4.00
N ARG A 116 1.63 -6.18 5.05
CA ARG A 116 0.64 -5.87 6.05
C ARG A 116 1.22 -4.73 6.87
N ASN A 117 0.60 -3.55 6.75
CA ASN A 117 0.61 -2.42 7.68
C ASN A 117 -0.46 -1.40 7.20
N TRP A 118 -1.71 -1.88 7.06
CA TRP A 118 -2.88 -1.01 7.10
C TRP A 118 -3.21 -0.74 8.56
#